data_AF-A0A7X3RGI5-F1
#
_entry.id   AF-A0A7X3RGI5-F1
#
_cell.length_a   1.000
_cell.length_b   1.000
_cell.length_c   1.000
_cell.angle_alpha   90.00
_cell.angle_beta   90.00
_cell.angle_gamma   90.00
#
_symmetry.space_group_name_H-M   'P 1'
#
loop_
_entity.id
_entity.type
_entity.pdbx_description
1 polymer ?
#
loop_
_entity_poly.entity_id
_entity_poly.type
_entity_poly.pdbx_seq_one_letter_code
_entity_poly.pdbx_strand_id
1 'polypeptide(L)'
;DYFGPLIVAAVYVDAEFLENFSDLGIADGKTLSNRRICSIAELMRSDYAQHIVVVEKMPIEYNSLYDTFRKRGQNLNHLLASLHAEAIHTLANRVDAKHVLVDKFAKDYLITQQLNQRGFPPTRLGIEIRQITKAERDIAVAAASIIARDVFLSGMDTLSETYGITLPRGAYQVVEAGKEFVRMHGKKALGEVAKLHFNLTDAVCAL
;
A
#
# COMPACT_ATOMS: atom_id res chain seq x y z
N ASP A 1 -9.69 0.37 0.33
CA ASP A 1 -10.64 1.20 -0.44
C ASP A 1 -11.10 0.46 -1.69
N TYR A 2 -12.38 0.64 -2.08
CA TYR A 2 -12.94 0.05 -3.30
C TYR A 2 -12.28 0.65 -4.55
N PHE A 3 -12.29 1.97 -4.64
CA PHE A 3 -11.57 2.72 -5.67
C PHE A 3 -10.07 2.82 -5.34
N GLY A 4 -9.29 3.13 -6.37
CA GLY A 4 -7.89 3.50 -6.24
C GLY A 4 -6.91 2.34 -6.21
N PRO A 5 -5.62 2.65 -6.11
CA PRO A 5 -4.56 1.65 -6.09
C PRO A 5 -4.54 0.83 -4.80
N LEU A 6 -3.71 -0.21 -4.79
CA LEU A 6 -3.15 -0.81 -3.59
C LEU A 6 -1.68 -0.41 -3.49
N ILE A 7 -1.30 0.14 -2.35
CA ILE A 7 0.07 0.59 -2.09
C ILE A 7 0.65 -0.19 -0.92
N VAL A 8 1.89 -0.65 -1.07
CA VAL A 8 2.74 -1.11 0.03
C VAL A 8 4.00 -0.25 -0.01
N ALA A 9 4.44 0.24 1.14
CA ALA A 9 5.70 0.98 1.27
C ALA A 9 6.59 0.34 2.33
N ALA A 10 7.90 0.50 2.15
CA ALA A 10 8.91 0.17 3.14
C ALA A 10 9.86 1.36 3.27
N VAL A 11 10.20 1.70 4.51
CA VAL A 11 11.11 2.79 4.86
C VAL A 11 12.16 2.23 5.80
N TYR A 12 13.43 2.42 5.47
CA TYR A 12 14.52 2.13 6.39
C TYR A 12 14.68 3.31 7.34
N VAL A 13 14.98 3.06 8.60
CA VAL A 13 15.19 4.13 9.59
C VAL A 13 16.54 3.89 10.25
N ASP A 14 17.44 4.84 10.06
CA ASP A 14 18.74 4.93 10.71
C ASP A 14 18.86 6.22 11.53
N ALA A 15 20.07 6.54 11.96
CA ALA A 15 20.35 7.75 12.73
C ALA A 15 20.04 9.04 11.95
N GLU A 16 20.33 9.06 10.63
CA GLU A 16 20.06 10.21 9.77
C GLU A 16 18.54 10.44 9.64
N PHE A 17 17.75 9.38 9.51
CA PHE A 17 16.30 9.52 9.51
C PHE A 17 15.79 10.13 10.83
N LEU A 18 16.30 9.67 11.96
CA LEU A 18 15.88 10.18 13.27
C LEU A 18 16.25 11.65 13.44
N GLU A 19 17.44 12.07 13.00
CA GLU A 19 17.88 13.46 13.06
C GLU A 19 16.99 14.39 12.23
N ASN A 20 16.60 13.95 11.02
CA ASN A 20 15.88 14.80 10.07
C ASN A 20 14.36 14.80 10.25
N PHE A 21 13.77 13.70 10.76
CA PHE A 21 12.32 13.49 10.69
C PHE A 21 11.63 13.22 12.03
N SER A 22 12.36 13.02 13.13
CA SER A 22 11.74 12.67 14.43
C SER A 22 10.78 13.74 14.97
N ASP A 23 11.12 15.02 14.79
CA ASP A 23 10.31 16.16 15.25
C ASP A 23 9.06 16.44 14.40
N LEU A 24 8.85 15.68 13.32
CA LEU A 24 7.72 15.90 12.41
C LEU A 24 6.40 15.29 12.90
N GLY A 25 6.43 14.56 14.01
CA GLY A 25 5.28 13.90 14.63
C GLY A 25 4.82 12.66 13.87
N ILE A 26 5.74 11.94 13.22
CA ILE A 26 5.46 10.76 12.39
C ILE A 26 4.77 9.65 13.20
N ALA A 27 5.21 9.42 14.44
CA ALA A 27 4.75 8.33 15.31
C ALA A 27 3.92 8.79 16.52
N ASP A 28 3.40 10.02 16.52
CA ASP A 28 2.72 10.64 17.67
C ASP A 28 1.37 9.98 18.05
N GLY A 29 0.94 8.96 17.31
CA GLY A 29 -0.36 8.29 17.50
C GLY A 29 -1.57 9.16 17.16
N LYS A 30 -1.35 10.41 16.73
CA LYS A 30 -2.40 11.31 16.24
C LYS A 30 -2.66 11.04 14.76
N THR A 31 -3.93 11.10 14.37
CA THR A 31 -4.28 11.05 12.95
C THR A 31 -3.79 12.33 12.26
N LEU A 32 -2.79 12.19 11.40
CA LEU A 32 -2.29 13.29 10.58
C LEU A 32 -3.32 13.65 9.50
N SER A 33 -3.48 14.94 9.23
CA SER A 33 -4.30 15.40 8.10
C SER A 33 -3.65 15.00 6.78
N ASN A 34 -4.45 14.81 5.72
CA ASN A 34 -3.90 14.47 4.39
C ASN A 34 -2.86 15.49 3.92
N ARG A 35 -3.10 16.79 4.14
CA ARG A 35 -2.13 17.85 3.81
C ARG A 35 -0.79 17.65 4.53
N ARG A 36 -0.84 17.30 5.83
CA ARG A 36 0.38 17.04 6.61
C ARG A 36 1.08 15.76 6.15
N ILE A 37 0.33 14.71 5.84
CA ILE A 37 0.86 13.47 5.25
C ILE A 37 1.62 13.79 3.96
N CYS A 38 1.02 14.53 3.03
CA CYS A 38 1.68 14.91 1.77
C CYS A 38 2.95 15.72 2.00
N SER A 39 2.91 16.69 2.92
CA SER A 39 4.09 17.53 3.22
C SER A 39 5.26 16.71 3.80
N ILE A 40 4.98 15.79 4.73
CA ILE A 40 6.02 14.93 5.32
C ILE A 40 6.53 13.93 4.27
N ALA A 41 5.63 13.32 3.48
CA ALA A 41 5.99 12.38 2.45
C ALA A 41 6.87 13.00 1.36
N GLU A 42 6.57 14.24 0.96
CA GLU A 42 7.38 15.02 0.03
C GLU A 42 8.79 15.27 0.57
N LEU A 43 8.90 15.69 1.84
CA LEU A 43 10.20 15.91 2.48
C LEU A 43 11.02 14.61 2.56
N MET A 44 10.40 13.50 3.01
CA MET A 44 11.06 12.19 3.06
C MET A 44 11.52 11.72 1.66
N ARG A 45 10.74 11.98 0.61
CA ARG A 45 11.14 11.66 -0.77
C ARG A 45 12.23 12.57 -1.31
N SER A 46 12.26 13.84 -0.93
CA SER A 46 13.32 14.78 -1.34
C SER A 46 14.65 14.37 -0.73
N ASP A 47 14.65 14.13 0.58
CA ASP A 47 15.89 14.11 1.36
C ASP A 47 16.33 12.67 1.70
N TYR A 48 15.46 11.68 1.53
CA TYR A 48 15.69 10.30 2.00
C TYR A 48 15.23 9.21 1.01
N ALA A 49 15.12 9.56 -0.28
CA ALA A 49 14.56 8.71 -1.34
C ALA A 49 15.15 7.30 -1.43
N GLN A 50 16.47 7.16 -1.25
CA GLN A 50 17.19 5.89 -1.45
C GLN A 50 16.77 4.81 -0.44
N HIS A 51 16.25 5.22 0.70
CA HIS A 51 15.81 4.40 1.83
C HIS A 51 14.30 4.10 1.80
N ILE A 52 13.61 4.50 0.73
CA ILE A 52 12.18 4.34 0.56
C ILE A 52 11.91 3.44 -0.64
N VAL A 53 11.03 2.47 -0.46
CA VAL A 53 10.49 1.64 -1.54
C VAL A 53 8.97 1.72 -1.51
N VAL A 54 8.38 1.92 -2.69
CA VAL A 54 6.93 1.88 -2.90
C VAL A 54 6.65 0.81 -3.94
N VAL A 55 5.75 -0.11 -3.60
CA VAL A 55 5.17 -1.09 -4.51
C VAL A 55 3.71 -0.69 -4.73
N GLU A 56 3.45 -0.15 -5.91
CA GLU A 56 2.13 0.30 -6.34
C GLU A 56 1.50 -0.72 -7.29
N LYS A 57 0.18 -0.93 -7.11
CA LYS A 57 -0.68 -1.67 -8.03
C LYS A 57 -1.95 -0.85 -8.30
N MET A 58 -2.00 -0.20 -9.46
CA MET A 58 -3.20 0.46 -9.96
C MET A 58 -4.33 -0.57 -10.19
N PRO A 59 -5.61 -0.15 -10.24
CA PRO A 59 -6.74 -1.08 -10.24
C PRO A 59 -6.68 -2.19 -11.30
N ILE A 60 -6.24 -1.88 -12.53
CA ILE A 60 -6.07 -2.87 -13.60
C ILE A 60 -5.08 -3.98 -13.19
N GLU A 61 -3.89 -3.57 -12.74
CA GLU A 61 -2.84 -4.50 -12.30
C GLU A 61 -3.27 -5.27 -11.05
N TYR A 62 -3.89 -4.56 -10.11
CA TYR A 62 -4.43 -5.16 -8.89
C TYR A 62 -5.42 -6.28 -9.21
N ASN A 63 -6.39 -6.02 -10.09
CA ASN A 63 -7.43 -6.99 -10.44
C ASN A 63 -6.83 -8.22 -11.14
N SER A 64 -5.90 -8.00 -12.07
CA SER A 64 -5.18 -9.08 -12.76
C SER A 64 -4.36 -9.95 -11.79
N LEU A 65 -3.64 -9.30 -10.88
CA LEU A 65 -2.83 -9.99 -9.89
C LEU A 65 -3.72 -10.75 -8.90
N TYR A 66 -4.77 -10.12 -8.39
CA TYR A 66 -5.73 -10.76 -7.49
C TYR A 66 -6.35 -12.01 -8.11
N ASP A 67 -6.78 -11.95 -9.37
CA ASP A 67 -7.30 -13.11 -10.11
C ASP A 67 -6.27 -14.24 -10.22
N THR A 68 -5.00 -13.91 -10.48
CA THR A 68 -3.90 -14.90 -10.47
C THR A 68 -3.75 -15.61 -9.13
N PHE A 69 -3.85 -14.88 -8.01
CA PHE A 69 -3.85 -15.48 -6.67
C PHE A 69 -5.11 -16.33 -6.43
N ARG A 70 -6.30 -15.86 -6.82
CA ARG A 70 -7.55 -16.61 -6.68
C ARG A 70 -7.54 -17.94 -7.43
N LYS A 71 -6.99 -17.96 -8.66
CA LYS A 71 -6.81 -19.19 -9.47
C LYS A 71 -5.92 -20.22 -8.79
N ARG A 72 -5.05 -19.81 -7.85
CA ARG A 72 -4.20 -20.68 -7.03
C ARG A 72 -4.85 -21.05 -5.68
N GLY A 73 -6.13 -20.72 -5.48
CA GLY A 73 -6.82 -20.93 -4.20
C GLY A 73 -6.40 -19.96 -3.09
N GLN A 74 -5.65 -18.90 -3.42
CA GLN A 74 -5.15 -17.93 -2.47
C GLN A 74 -6.12 -16.75 -2.30
N ASN A 75 -5.86 -15.84 -1.37
CA ASN A 75 -6.73 -14.70 -1.05
C ASN A 75 -5.94 -13.40 -0.93
N LEU A 76 -6.61 -12.30 -0.55
CA LEU A 76 -6.01 -10.97 -0.43
C LEU A 76 -4.76 -10.96 0.46
N ASN A 77 -4.74 -11.74 1.54
CA ASN A 77 -3.60 -11.78 2.45
C ASN A 77 -2.34 -12.35 1.78
N HIS A 78 -2.49 -13.26 0.81
CA HIS A 78 -1.37 -13.78 0.04
C HIS A 78 -0.84 -12.73 -0.94
N LEU A 79 -1.75 -11.98 -1.58
CA LEU A 79 -1.39 -10.85 -2.43
C LEU A 79 -0.61 -9.80 -1.62
N LEU A 80 -1.15 -9.37 -0.47
CA LEU A 80 -0.49 -8.42 0.42
C LEU A 80 0.88 -8.92 0.86
N ALA A 81 1.01 -10.19 1.27
CA ALA A 81 2.30 -10.77 1.63
C ALA A 81 3.30 -10.77 0.47
N SER A 82 2.85 -10.95 -0.77
CA SER A 82 3.72 -10.92 -1.94
C SER A 82 4.26 -9.51 -2.21
N LEU A 83 3.41 -8.49 -2.09
CA LEU A 83 3.81 -7.09 -2.25
C LEU A 83 4.71 -6.61 -1.11
N HIS A 84 4.46 -7.05 0.13
CA HIS A 84 5.37 -6.80 1.25
C HIS A 84 6.74 -7.47 1.04
N ALA A 85 6.75 -8.73 0.60
CA ALA A 85 8.00 -9.42 0.28
C ALA A 85 8.80 -8.70 -0.82
N GLU A 86 8.12 -8.15 -1.83
CA GLU A 86 8.74 -7.33 -2.86
C GLU A 86 9.37 -6.05 -2.31
N ALA A 87 8.61 -5.30 -1.49
CA ALA A 87 9.10 -4.07 -0.87
C ALA A 87 10.30 -4.32 0.04
N ILE A 88 10.20 -5.35 0.90
CA ILE A 88 11.25 -5.77 1.83
C ILE A 88 12.51 -6.17 1.07
N HIS A 89 12.40 -7.07 0.08
CA HIS A 89 13.54 -7.51 -0.71
C HIS A 89 14.22 -6.35 -1.43
N THR A 90 13.42 -5.48 -2.07
CA THR A 90 13.94 -4.34 -2.83
C THR A 90 14.70 -3.38 -1.93
N LEU A 91 14.16 -3.08 -0.74
CA LEU A 91 14.81 -2.19 0.21
C LEU A 91 16.05 -2.83 0.84
N ALA A 92 15.98 -4.11 1.23
CA ALA A 92 17.10 -4.84 1.82
C ALA A 92 18.32 -4.98 0.88
N ASN A 93 18.14 -4.85 -0.43
CA ASN A 93 19.26 -4.79 -1.38
C ASN A 93 19.94 -3.41 -1.45
N ARG A 94 19.34 -2.37 -0.87
CA ARG A 94 19.84 -0.98 -0.91
C ARG A 94 20.45 -0.55 0.42
N VAL A 95 20.04 -1.17 1.51
CA VAL A 95 20.39 -0.76 2.89
C VAL A 95 20.83 -1.97 3.71
N ASP A 96 21.67 -1.76 4.72
CA ASP A 96 22.07 -2.84 5.64
C ASP A 96 21.05 -3.04 6.77
N ALA A 97 19.82 -3.43 6.40
CA ALA A 97 18.79 -3.75 7.39
C ALA A 97 19.11 -5.06 8.11
N LYS A 98 18.96 -5.07 9.44
CA LYS A 98 19.01 -6.31 10.25
C LYS A 98 17.63 -6.76 10.74
N HIS A 99 16.71 -5.82 10.86
CA HIS A 99 15.36 -6.06 11.38
C HIS A 99 14.34 -5.44 10.44
N VAL A 100 13.22 -6.14 10.27
CA VAL A 100 12.07 -5.67 9.50
C VAL A 100 10.85 -5.79 10.38
N LEU A 101 10.19 -4.65 10.62
CA LEU A 101 8.94 -4.60 11.37
C LEU A 101 7.77 -4.38 10.40
N VAL A 102 6.73 -5.18 10.53
CA VAL A 102 5.52 -5.10 9.69
C VAL A 102 4.29 -5.06 10.58
N ASP A 103 3.32 -4.19 10.26
CA ASP A 103 2.01 -4.24 10.90
C ASP A 103 1.27 -5.50 10.49
N LYS A 104 0.82 -6.26 11.49
CA LYS A 104 0.33 -7.62 11.30
C LYS A 104 -1.05 -7.62 10.62
N PHE A 105 -1.09 -8.01 9.36
CA PHE A 105 -2.33 -8.14 8.57
C PHE A 105 -2.78 -9.59 8.31
N ALA A 106 -1.91 -10.59 8.57
CA ALA A 106 -2.19 -11.99 8.28
C ALA A 106 -1.38 -12.95 9.16
N LYS A 107 -1.31 -14.23 8.75
CA LYS A 107 -0.48 -15.24 9.40
C LYS A 107 1.00 -14.94 9.16
N ASP A 108 1.81 -15.05 10.22
CA ASP A 108 3.20 -14.57 10.23
C ASP A 108 4.08 -15.23 9.17
N TYR A 109 3.81 -16.49 8.80
CA TYR A 109 4.62 -17.20 7.81
C TYR A 109 4.45 -16.71 6.37
N LEU A 110 3.39 -15.94 6.04
CA LEU A 110 3.07 -15.64 4.64
C LEU A 110 4.14 -14.78 3.96
N ILE A 111 4.66 -13.75 4.63
CA ILE A 111 5.72 -12.90 4.06
C ILE A 111 6.99 -13.72 3.85
N THR A 112 7.40 -14.49 4.85
CA THR A 112 8.56 -15.39 4.77
C THR A 112 8.40 -16.41 3.66
N GLN A 113 7.21 -17.00 3.50
CA GLN A 113 6.91 -17.91 2.40
C GLN A 113 7.06 -17.24 1.03
N GLN A 114 6.58 -16.00 0.87
CA GLN A 114 6.72 -15.24 -0.38
C GLN A 114 8.18 -14.91 -0.69
N LEU A 115 8.96 -14.52 0.32
CA LEU A 115 10.41 -14.29 0.19
C LEU A 115 11.15 -15.57 -0.22
N ASN A 116 10.83 -16.71 0.40
CA ASN A 116 11.38 -18.02 0.04
C ASN A 116 11.06 -18.39 -1.42
N GLN A 117 9.80 -18.22 -1.85
CA GLN A 117 9.36 -18.51 -3.22
C GLN A 117 10.06 -17.65 -4.26
N ARG A 118 10.45 -16.41 -3.89
CA ARG A 118 11.23 -15.51 -4.76
C ARG A 118 12.73 -15.81 -4.75
N GLY A 119 13.22 -16.76 -3.93
CA GLY A 119 14.64 -17.12 -3.84
C GLY A 119 15.47 -16.24 -2.90
N PHE A 120 14.81 -15.45 -2.05
CA PHE A 120 15.44 -14.50 -1.12
C PHE A 120 14.97 -14.75 0.32
N PRO A 121 15.26 -15.94 0.90
CA PRO A 121 14.87 -16.24 2.28
C PRO A 121 15.45 -15.18 3.24
N PRO A 122 14.77 -14.86 4.36
CA PRO A 122 15.28 -13.90 5.34
C PRO A 122 16.72 -14.17 5.79
N THR A 123 17.12 -15.44 5.89
CA THR A 123 18.49 -15.86 6.21
C THR A 123 19.51 -15.43 5.17
N ARG A 124 19.16 -15.45 3.88
CA ARG A 124 20.01 -14.95 2.79
C ARG A 124 20.10 -13.43 2.79
N LEU A 125 19.01 -12.77 3.15
CA LEU A 125 18.95 -11.31 3.28
C LEU A 125 19.60 -10.80 4.57
N GLY A 126 19.91 -11.68 5.53
CA GLY A 126 20.47 -11.29 6.83
C GLY A 126 19.49 -10.49 7.71
N ILE A 127 18.18 -10.69 7.51
CA ILE A 127 17.12 -9.95 8.21
C ILE A 127 16.29 -10.83 9.15
N GLU A 128 15.87 -10.27 10.27
CA GLU A 128 14.83 -10.81 11.13
C GLU A 128 13.50 -10.07 10.88
N ILE A 129 12.44 -10.81 10.53
CA ILE A 129 11.11 -10.24 10.28
C ILE A 129 10.24 -10.43 11.51
N ARG A 130 9.71 -9.32 12.04
CA ARG A 130 8.73 -9.30 13.13
C ARG A 130 7.41 -8.69 12.64
N GLN A 131 6.32 -9.36 12.97
CA GLN A 131 4.96 -8.90 12.68
C GLN A 131 4.22 -8.69 13.99
N ILE A 132 3.85 -7.45 14.28
CA ILE A 132 3.15 -7.07 15.51
C ILE A 132 1.87 -6.30 15.15
N THR A 133 0.87 -6.38 16.01
CA THR A 133 -0.32 -5.51 15.89
C THR A 133 0.01 -4.12 16.42
N LYS A 134 -0.62 -3.09 15.85
CA LYS A 134 -0.39 -1.69 16.27
C LYS A 134 1.06 -1.25 16.06
N ALA A 135 1.67 -1.74 14.98
CA ALA A 135 3.06 -1.48 14.69
C ALA A 135 3.31 -0.01 14.30
N GLU A 136 2.27 0.76 13.96
CA GLU A 136 2.33 2.20 13.68
C GLU A 136 2.84 3.07 14.84
N ARG A 137 3.06 2.48 16.03
CA ARG A 137 3.76 3.14 17.15
C ARG A 137 5.27 3.24 16.91
N ASP A 138 5.81 2.36 16.07
CA ASP A 138 7.19 2.41 15.63
C ASP A 138 7.35 3.39 14.47
N ILE A 139 8.38 4.22 14.54
CA ILE A 139 8.58 5.31 13.59
C ILE A 139 8.81 4.79 12.16
N ALA A 140 9.43 3.62 11.97
CA ALA A 140 9.66 3.07 10.64
C ALA A 140 8.34 2.65 9.97
N VAL A 141 7.44 2.01 10.74
CA VAL A 141 6.13 1.60 10.24
C VAL A 141 5.22 2.80 10.02
N ALA A 142 5.29 3.80 10.90
CA ALA A 142 4.56 5.05 10.75
C ALA A 142 5.01 5.84 9.51
N ALA A 143 6.32 5.95 9.28
CA ALA A 143 6.89 6.58 8.09
C ALA A 143 6.45 5.85 6.80
N ALA A 144 6.52 4.52 6.78
CA ALA A 144 6.02 3.72 5.67
C ALA A 144 4.52 3.93 5.42
N SER A 145 3.72 4.05 6.48
CA SER A 145 2.29 4.32 6.38
C SER A 145 2.00 5.71 5.80
N ILE A 146 2.80 6.72 6.15
CA ILE A 146 2.71 8.08 5.57
C ILE A 146 3.02 8.04 4.08
N ILE A 147 4.12 7.40 3.66
CA ILE A 147 4.48 7.25 2.25
C ILE A 147 3.39 6.51 1.48
N ALA A 148 2.92 5.36 2.00
CA ALA A 148 1.88 4.58 1.34
C ALA A 148 0.58 5.36 1.18
N ARG A 149 0.21 6.15 2.21
CA ARG A 149 -0.99 6.97 2.17
C ARG A 149 -0.87 8.10 1.17
N ASP A 150 0.27 8.79 1.13
CA ASP A 150 0.49 9.86 0.17
C ASP A 150 0.40 9.37 -1.29
N VAL A 151 1.07 8.27 -1.62
CA VAL A 151 1.00 7.68 -2.96
C VAL A 151 -0.43 7.24 -3.29
N PHE A 152 -1.16 6.67 -2.32
CA PHE A 152 -2.57 6.33 -2.52
C PHE A 152 -3.43 7.56 -2.84
N LEU A 153 -3.19 8.70 -2.17
CA LEU A 153 -3.91 9.94 -2.42
C LEU A 153 -3.62 10.46 -3.84
N SER A 154 -2.36 10.51 -4.23
CA SER A 154 -1.97 10.91 -5.60
C SER A 154 -2.55 9.99 -6.68
N GLY A 155 -2.60 8.68 -6.43
CA GLY A 155 -3.24 7.72 -7.34
C GLY A 155 -4.76 7.91 -7.45
N MET A 156 -5.44 8.29 -6.37
CA MET A 156 -6.86 8.64 -6.39
C MET A 156 -7.13 9.92 -7.19
N ASP A 157 -6.28 10.93 -7.02
CA ASP A 157 -6.39 12.20 -7.74
C ASP A 157 -6.17 11.96 -9.24
N THR A 158 -5.12 11.21 -9.61
CA THR A 158 -4.84 10.80 -11.00
C THR A 158 -6.04 10.11 -11.65
N LEU A 159 -6.68 9.16 -10.96
CA LEU A 159 -7.86 8.47 -11.49
C LEU A 159 -9.06 9.41 -11.61
N SER A 160 -9.26 10.29 -10.63
CA SER A 160 -10.39 11.23 -10.65
C SER A 160 -10.26 12.22 -11.83
N GLU A 161 -9.05 12.71 -12.07
CA GLU A 161 -8.72 13.57 -13.21
C GLU A 161 -8.88 12.85 -14.55
N THR A 162 -8.33 11.63 -14.66
CA THR A 162 -8.36 10.83 -15.90
C THR A 162 -9.78 10.55 -16.38
N TYR A 163 -10.71 10.26 -15.46
CA TYR A 163 -12.08 9.91 -15.80
C TYR A 163 -13.10 11.04 -15.58
N GLY A 164 -12.63 12.22 -15.17
CA GLY A 164 -13.48 13.40 -14.97
C GLY A 164 -14.58 13.23 -13.92
N ILE A 165 -14.32 12.46 -12.85
CA ILE A 165 -15.28 12.17 -11.78
C ILE A 165 -14.59 12.13 -10.43
N THR A 166 -15.24 12.61 -9.38
CA THR A 166 -14.71 12.50 -8.02
C THR A 166 -14.91 11.08 -7.48
N LEU A 167 -13.83 10.35 -7.26
CA LEU A 167 -13.88 9.02 -6.65
C LEU A 167 -13.80 9.12 -5.12
N PRO A 168 -14.85 8.73 -4.36
CA PRO A 168 -14.82 8.80 -2.91
C PRO A 168 -13.88 7.74 -2.32
N ARG A 169 -13.25 8.09 -1.21
CA ARG A 169 -12.42 7.18 -0.40
C ARG A 169 -13.30 6.46 0.64
N GLY A 170 -12.82 5.32 1.14
CA GLY A 170 -13.51 4.55 2.16
C GLY A 170 -14.70 3.75 1.61
N ALA A 171 -15.79 3.70 2.38
CA ALA A 171 -17.00 2.94 2.08
C ALA A 171 -18.25 3.81 1.89
N TYR A 172 -18.19 5.09 2.27
CA TYR A 172 -19.31 6.03 2.12
C TYR A 172 -19.39 6.55 0.68
N GLN A 173 -20.61 6.66 0.13
CA GLN A 173 -20.89 7.14 -1.24
C GLN A 173 -20.26 6.34 -2.40
N VAL A 174 -19.53 5.26 -2.11
CA VAL A 174 -18.85 4.43 -3.12
C VAL A 174 -19.81 3.86 -4.15
N VAL A 175 -21.00 3.42 -3.73
CA VAL A 175 -21.99 2.81 -4.64
C VAL A 175 -22.51 3.85 -5.64
N GLU A 176 -22.87 5.04 -5.18
CA GLU A 176 -23.42 6.08 -6.05
C GLU A 176 -22.38 6.61 -7.04
N ALA A 177 -21.16 6.89 -6.57
CA ALA A 177 -20.06 7.28 -7.47
C ALA A 177 -19.70 6.16 -8.47
N GLY A 178 -19.77 4.90 -8.04
CA GLY A 178 -19.56 3.76 -8.93
C GLY A 178 -20.65 3.65 -10.00
N LYS A 179 -21.92 3.83 -9.63
CA LYS A 179 -23.04 3.84 -10.60
C LYS A 179 -22.88 4.98 -11.60
N GLU A 180 -22.50 6.16 -11.14
CA GLU A 180 -22.19 7.31 -12.01
C GLU A 180 -21.05 6.98 -12.98
N PHE A 181 -19.94 6.44 -12.47
CA PHE A 181 -18.83 5.98 -13.31
C PHE A 181 -19.29 4.97 -14.38
N VAL A 182 -20.09 3.98 -14.00
CA VAL A 182 -20.59 2.96 -14.94
C VAL A 182 -21.53 3.57 -15.98
N ARG A 183 -22.36 4.56 -15.63
CA ARG A 183 -23.20 5.27 -16.61
C ARG A 183 -22.38 6.07 -17.62
N MET A 184 -21.27 6.68 -17.19
CA MET A 184 -20.42 7.52 -18.03
C MET A 184 -19.47 6.69 -18.92
N HIS A 185 -18.80 5.69 -18.33
CA HIS A 185 -17.66 4.99 -18.94
C HIS A 185 -17.94 3.51 -19.23
N GLY A 186 -19.10 3.00 -18.80
CA GLY A 186 -19.51 1.62 -18.98
C GLY A 186 -18.94 0.65 -17.94
N LYS A 187 -19.63 -0.49 -17.77
CA LYS A 187 -19.29 -1.50 -16.75
C LYS A 187 -17.87 -2.08 -16.89
N LYS A 188 -17.36 -2.20 -18.12
CA LYS A 188 -16.03 -2.77 -18.38
C LYS A 188 -14.91 -1.87 -17.82
N ALA A 189 -15.06 -0.55 -17.93
CA ALA A 189 -14.07 0.41 -17.45
C ALA A 189 -13.96 0.45 -15.91
N LEU A 190 -14.91 -0.15 -15.17
CA LEU A 190 -14.89 -0.16 -13.71
C LEU A 190 -13.62 -0.82 -13.14
N GLY A 191 -13.06 -1.80 -13.85
CA GLY A 191 -11.79 -2.45 -13.47
C GLY A 191 -10.57 -1.53 -13.55
N GLU A 192 -10.71 -0.36 -14.17
CA GLU A 192 -9.66 0.64 -14.33
C GLU A 192 -9.56 1.59 -13.13
N VAL A 193 -10.65 1.75 -12.38
CA VAL A 193 -10.72 2.61 -11.19
C VAL A 193 -10.95 1.84 -9.88
N ALA A 194 -11.46 0.61 -9.92
CA ALA A 194 -11.92 -0.12 -8.74
C ALA A 194 -11.40 -1.56 -8.63
N LYS A 195 -11.36 -2.06 -7.40
CA LYS A 195 -11.03 -3.44 -7.03
C LYS A 195 -12.27 -4.33 -7.10
N LEU A 196 -12.43 -5.09 -8.18
CA LEU A 196 -13.70 -5.72 -8.55
C LEU A 196 -14.16 -6.86 -7.62
N HIS A 197 -13.24 -7.48 -6.86
CA HIS A 197 -13.56 -8.56 -5.93
C HIS A 197 -14.33 -8.12 -4.66
N PHE A 198 -14.50 -6.81 -4.44
CA PHE A 198 -15.31 -6.32 -3.32
C PHE A 198 -16.79 -6.62 -3.57
N ASN A 199 -17.53 -6.99 -2.51
CA ASN A 199 -18.97 -7.27 -2.57
C ASN A 199 -19.81 -6.06 -3.07
N LEU A 200 -19.24 -4.85 -3.04
CA LEU A 200 -19.89 -3.62 -3.53
C LEU A 200 -20.06 -3.61 -5.05
N THR A 201 -19.28 -4.40 -5.80
CA THR A 201 -19.28 -4.37 -7.27
C THR A 201 -20.65 -4.68 -7.87
N ASP A 202 -21.39 -5.63 -7.29
CA ASP A 202 -22.72 -5.97 -7.79
C ASP A 202 -23.70 -4.81 -7.62
N ALA A 203 -23.66 -4.13 -6.47
CA ALA A 203 -24.48 -2.95 -6.20
C ALA A 203 -24.12 -1.77 -7.10
N VAL A 204 -22.84 -1.60 -7.43
CA VAL A 204 -22.36 -0.59 -8.39
C VAL A 204 -22.83 -0.88 -9.81
N CYS A 205 -22.88 -2.17 -10.20
CA CYS A 205 -23.28 -2.58 -11.54
C CYS A 205 -24.80 -2.72 -11.73
N ALA A 206 -25.58 -2.69 -10.64
CA ALA A 206 -27.04 -2.69 -10.66
C ALA A 206 -27.55 -1.28 -10.99
N LEU A 207 -27.63 -0.99 -12.30
CA LEU A 207 -28.17 0.27 -12.83
C LEU A 207 -29.70 0.26 -12.90
#